data_AF-A0A0A7GDZ4-F1
#
_entry.id   AF-A0A0A7GDZ4-F1
#
_cell.length_a   1.000
_cell.length_b   1.000
_cell.length_c   1.000
_cell.angle_alpha   90.00
_cell.angle_beta   90.00
_cell.angle_gamma   90.00
#
_symmetry.space_group_name_H-M   'P 1'
#
loop_
_entity.id
_entity.type
_entity.pdbx_description
1 polymer ?
#
loop_
_entity_poly.entity_id
_entity_poly.type
_entity_poly.pdbx_seq_one_letter_code
_entity_poly.pdbx_strand_id
1 'polypeptide(L)'
;MDWIILAAVVLAMLAFPVKGQNITVDAKITYKMISVDLVEDEFTLKFKNTNENQVEVLNFVLTIPESDMAKVVGVNEKPSGYYKLTRTTDENGRRYAVIKIEKTLRPFEEYQITIKRELKNALEALGENTYSFGTYEFPSYFRGFGYNVERFRIFLDFPDSLFSNYNILTVSSNSKFYYKSLNRIDGIDWDFINPPDQISVYVTFEKVPNFYLLNIMGAALTVLAFTGLFYYNLRIEKRLKRHDIVKNPPWSGELLSKMKEMIRNAEKEILITSPHIYYTDWLTAELQPLMGKGVKFRIVTWPSYRRDVYKNVEDVQEDRKQFFTLKRFLEMFPPGSVKLNDNIHAKMVIVDEREVLVTTANLSQTGLYENYEIGFYAENPALAKKAKEFFEAVWGSEDSISLDHDTIDPKVAWALIMDIKSRREVEK
;
A
#
# COMPACT_ATOMS: atom_id res chain seq x y z
N MET A 1 8.18 -1.41 -53.94
CA MET A 1 6.86 -1.98 -53.55
C MET A 1 7.11 -3.47 -53.41
N ASP A 2 7.87 -3.79 -52.37
CA ASP A 2 8.60 -5.04 -52.27
C ASP A 2 7.75 -6.04 -51.48
N TRP A 3 7.24 -7.02 -52.21
CA TRP A 3 6.86 -8.36 -51.78
C TRP A 3 6.21 -8.46 -50.41
N ILE A 4 4.88 -8.29 -50.42
CA ILE A 4 3.96 -8.75 -49.39
C ILE A 4 4.34 -10.18 -49.00
N ILE A 5 4.47 -10.36 -47.68
CA ILE A 5 4.87 -11.56 -46.93
C ILE A 5 4.28 -12.83 -47.57
N LEU A 6 5.13 -13.52 -48.33
CA LEU A 6 4.83 -14.81 -48.90
C LEU A 6 5.25 -15.87 -47.88
N ALA A 7 4.41 -16.13 -46.88
CA ALA A 7 4.41 -17.43 -46.19
C ALA A 7 3.82 -18.53 -47.08
N ALA A 8 3.84 -18.38 -48.41
CA ALA A 8 3.51 -19.48 -49.30
C ALA A 8 4.57 -20.55 -49.11
N VAL A 9 4.14 -21.71 -48.64
CA VAL A 9 4.87 -22.94 -48.85
C VAL A 9 4.86 -23.18 -50.37
N VAL A 10 5.81 -22.59 -51.10
CA VAL A 10 5.98 -22.82 -52.54
C VAL A 10 6.55 -24.22 -52.69
N LEU A 11 5.65 -25.17 -52.90
CA LEU A 11 5.98 -26.59 -52.98
C LEU A 11 6.00 -27.00 -54.46
N ALA A 12 7.21 -27.07 -55.01
CA ALA A 12 7.42 -27.59 -56.35
C ALA A 12 7.14 -29.10 -56.38
N MET A 13 6.16 -29.53 -57.20
CA MET A 13 5.83 -30.94 -57.40
C MET A 13 6.72 -31.57 -58.48
N LEU A 14 7.39 -32.68 -58.15
CA LEU A 14 7.80 -33.70 -59.12
C LEU A 14 6.85 -34.89 -58.91
N ALA A 15 5.89 -35.05 -59.83
CA ALA A 15 4.79 -35.99 -59.72
C ALA A 15 5.22 -37.44 -60.03
N PHE A 16 4.89 -38.36 -59.12
CA PHE A 16 4.68 -39.78 -59.43
C PHE A 16 3.24 -40.14 -59.00
N PRO A 17 2.50 -40.97 -59.76
CA PRO A 17 1.13 -41.30 -59.42
C PRO A 17 1.12 -42.35 -58.30
N VAL A 18 0.59 -42.02 -57.12
CA VAL A 18 0.43 -43.00 -56.03
C VAL A 18 -0.94 -42.89 -55.36
N LYS A 19 -1.51 -44.08 -55.10
CA LYS A 19 -2.74 -44.41 -54.40
C LYS A 19 -2.73 -43.92 -52.94
N GLY A 20 -3.40 -42.81 -52.66
CA GLY A 20 -3.57 -42.28 -51.29
C GLY A 20 -5.04 -42.04 -50.88
N GLN A 21 -6.00 -42.60 -51.61
CA GLN A 21 -7.43 -42.23 -51.52
C GLN A 21 -8.06 -42.40 -50.12
N ASN A 22 -7.45 -43.19 -49.22
CA ASN A 22 -7.97 -43.47 -47.88
C ASN A 22 -7.13 -42.85 -46.75
N ILE A 23 -6.28 -41.86 -47.03
CA ILE A 23 -5.60 -41.10 -45.98
C ILE A 23 -6.25 -39.73 -45.85
N THR A 24 -6.69 -39.39 -44.63
CA THR A 24 -7.17 -38.05 -44.29
C THR A 24 -6.10 -37.25 -43.57
N VAL A 25 -6.16 -35.93 -43.74
CA VAL A 25 -5.24 -34.95 -43.14
C VAL A 25 -6.02 -33.93 -42.34
N ASP A 26 -5.66 -33.83 -41.06
CA ASP A 26 -6.01 -32.72 -40.18
C ASP A 26 -4.77 -31.83 -40.01
N ALA A 27 -4.89 -30.57 -40.41
CA ALA A 27 -3.82 -29.59 -40.31
C ALA A 27 -4.15 -28.51 -39.27
N LYS A 28 -3.18 -28.15 -38.45
CA LYS A 28 -3.27 -27.04 -37.49
C LYS A 28 -2.01 -26.20 -37.55
N ILE A 29 -2.14 -24.89 -37.77
CA ILE A 29 -1.05 -23.93 -37.65
C ILE A 29 -1.33 -23.02 -36.47
N THR A 30 -0.34 -22.85 -35.60
CA THR A 30 -0.39 -21.92 -34.47
C THR A 30 0.69 -20.87 -34.65
N TYR A 31 0.32 -19.64 -34.96
CA TYR A 31 1.18 -18.47 -35.02
C TYR A 31 1.23 -17.83 -33.63
N LYS A 32 2.34 -18.00 -32.93
CA LYS A 32 2.58 -17.41 -31.61
C LYS A 32 3.38 -16.13 -31.72
N MET A 33 2.72 -15.01 -31.49
CA MET A 33 3.36 -13.71 -31.48
C MET A 33 4.13 -13.54 -30.17
N ILE A 34 5.46 -13.55 -30.24
CA ILE A 34 6.34 -13.29 -29.09
C ILE A 34 6.49 -11.77 -28.90
N SER A 35 6.68 -11.08 -30.03
CA SER A 35 6.74 -9.63 -30.11
C SER A 35 6.19 -9.19 -31.47
N VAL A 36 6.14 -7.89 -31.71
CA VAL A 36 5.70 -7.35 -33.00
C VAL A 36 6.60 -7.82 -34.15
N ASP A 37 7.89 -8.02 -33.89
CA ASP A 37 8.88 -8.34 -34.93
C ASP A 37 9.14 -9.85 -35.06
N LEU A 38 8.67 -10.64 -34.09
CA LEU A 38 8.96 -12.07 -33.99
C LEU A 38 7.69 -12.88 -33.72
N VAL A 39 7.38 -13.75 -34.67
CA VAL A 39 6.31 -14.75 -34.58
C VAL A 39 6.95 -16.12 -34.70
N GLU A 40 6.67 -17.02 -33.78
CA GLU A 40 6.93 -18.44 -33.98
C GLU A 40 5.70 -19.07 -34.60
N ASP A 41 5.86 -20.02 -35.52
CA ASP A 41 4.75 -20.88 -35.89
C ASP A 41 5.01 -22.35 -35.57
N GLU A 42 3.92 -23.04 -35.28
CA GLU A 42 3.88 -24.47 -35.06
C GLU A 42 2.86 -25.08 -36.01
N PHE A 43 3.35 -25.74 -37.07
CA PHE A 43 2.55 -26.43 -38.06
C PHE A 43 2.45 -27.91 -37.71
N THR A 44 1.28 -28.35 -37.28
CA THR A 44 0.97 -29.74 -36.97
C THR A 44 0.12 -30.36 -38.07
N LEU A 45 0.60 -31.47 -38.61
CA LEU A 45 -0.09 -32.31 -39.58
C LEU A 45 -0.38 -33.66 -38.95
N LYS A 46 -1.63 -34.09 -39.05
CA LYS A 46 -2.09 -35.38 -38.55
C LYS A 46 -2.69 -36.16 -39.71
N PHE A 47 -2.05 -37.27 -40.05
CA PHE A 47 -2.47 -38.19 -41.10
C PHE A 47 -3.17 -39.39 -40.46
N LYS A 48 -4.29 -39.83 -41.03
CA LYS A 48 -5.05 -40.98 -40.55
C LYS A 48 -5.44 -41.89 -41.69
N ASN A 49 -5.20 -43.19 -41.54
CA ASN A 49 -5.74 -44.19 -42.45
C ASN A 49 -7.23 -44.43 -42.13
N THR A 50 -8.12 -44.13 -43.06
CA THR A 50 -9.56 -44.36 -42.93
C THR A 50 -10.02 -45.70 -43.50
N ASN A 51 -9.13 -46.47 -44.15
CA ASN A 51 -9.43 -47.81 -44.63
C ASN A 51 -9.42 -48.81 -43.47
N GLU A 52 -10.53 -49.50 -43.27
CA GLU A 52 -10.70 -50.46 -42.16
C GLU A 52 -9.95 -51.78 -42.42
N ASN A 53 -9.68 -52.10 -43.68
CA ASN A 53 -9.25 -53.43 -44.10
C ASN A 53 -7.86 -53.46 -44.73
N GLN A 54 -7.30 -52.30 -45.09
CA GLN A 54 -6.03 -52.22 -45.81
C GLN A 54 -5.05 -51.29 -45.13
N VAL A 55 -3.79 -51.64 -45.29
CA VAL A 55 -2.66 -50.83 -44.90
C VAL A 55 -2.39 -49.82 -46.01
N GLU A 56 -2.20 -48.56 -45.63
CA GLU A 56 -1.89 -47.47 -46.56
C GLU A 56 -0.44 -47.01 -46.37
N VAL A 57 0.21 -46.56 -47.44
CA VAL A 57 1.60 -46.05 -47.38
C VAL A 57 1.57 -44.54 -47.45
N LEU A 58 1.91 -43.89 -46.34
CA LEU A 58 2.17 -42.45 -46.29
C LEU A 58 3.57 -42.18 -46.85
N ASN A 59 3.62 -41.56 -48.02
CA ASN A 59 4.85 -41.08 -48.64
C ASN A 59 4.65 -39.62 -49.01
N PHE A 60 5.18 -38.73 -48.18
CA PHE A 60 4.93 -37.30 -48.25
C PHE A 60 6.23 -36.52 -48.18
N VAL A 61 6.38 -35.53 -49.06
CA VAL A 61 7.52 -34.63 -49.06
C VAL A 61 7.01 -33.23 -48.78
N LEU A 62 7.63 -32.53 -47.84
CA LEU A 62 7.37 -31.13 -47.56
C LEU A 62 8.64 -30.33 -47.75
N THR A 63 8.57 -29.31 -48.59
CA THR A 63 9.69 -28.42 -48.90
C THR A 63 9.38 -27.03 -48.35
N ILE A 64 10.17 -26.57 -47.39
CA ILE A 64 9.99 -25.29 -46.72
C ILE A 64 11.16 -24.38 -47.11
N PRO A 65 10.93 -23.22 -47.76
CA PRO A 65 12.00 -22.28 -48.03
C PRO A 65 12.60 -21.74 -46.73
N GLU A 66 13.93 -21.74 -46.62
CA GLU A 66 14.67 -21.14 -45.51
C GLU A 66 15.27 -19.79 -45.96
N SER A 67 14.96 -18.74 -45.22
CA SER A 67 15.46 -17.38 -45.42
C SER A 67 15.81 -16.74 -44.07
N ASP A 68 16.31 -15.51 -44.09
CA ASP A 68 16.50 -14.75 -42.85
C ASP A 68 15.17 -14.40 -42.16
N MET A 69 14.07 -14.46 -42.91
CA MET A 69 12.70 -14.20 -42.44
C MET A 69 11.97 -15.46 -41.97
N ALA A 70 12.41 -16.65 -42.37
CA ALA A 70 11.74 -17.91 -42.02
C ALA A 70 12.74 -19.05 -41.90
N LYS A 71 12.81 -19.70 -40.74
CA LYS A 71 13.75 -20.80 -40.49
C LYS A 71 13.08 -21.95 -39.75
N VAL A 72 13.29 -23.18 -40.20
CA VAL A 72 12.85 -24.38 -39.48
C VAL A 72 13.77 -24.59 -38.28
N VAL A 73 13.20 -24.49 -37.08
CA VAL A 73 13.93 -24.61 -35.81
C VAL A 73 13.75 -25.97 -35.16
N GLY A 74 12.68 -26.70 -35.47
CA GLY A 74 12.45 -28.04 -34.94
C GLY A 74 11.42 -28.84 -35.72
N VAL A 75 11.56 -30.16 -35.68
CA VAL A 75 10.59 -31.12 -36.22
C VAL A 75 10.40 -32.21 -35.17
N ASN A 76 9.16 -32.47 -34.81
CA ASN A 76 8.78 -33.51 -33.87
C ASN A 76 7.71 -34.40 -34.50
N GLU A 77 7.71 -35.70 -34.24
CA GLU A 77 6.77 -36.66 -34.81
C GLU A 77 6.27 -37.66 -33.78
N LYS A 78 5.08 -38.22 -34.01
CA LYS A 78 4.47 -39.26 -33.19
C LYS A 78 3.68 -40.24 -34.08
N PRO A 79 3.98 -41.55 -34.04
CA PRO A 79 5.19 -42.17 -33.45
C PRO A 79 6.49 -41.71 -34.15
N SER A 80 7.64 -41.92 -33.52
CA SER A 80 8.95 -41.47 -34.04
C SER A 80 9.64 -42.48 -34.95
N GLY A 81 10.55 -41.98 -35.79
CA GLY A 81 11.42 -42.72 -36.70
C GLY A 81 11.05 -42.66 -38.18
N TYR A 82 10.12 -41.80 -38.60
CA TYR A 82 9.52 -41.88 -39.95
C TYR A 82 9.77 -40.65 -40.84
N TYR A 83 10.41 -39.60 -40.33
CA TYR A 83 10.85 -38.47 -41.16
C TYR A 83 12.36 -38.41 -41.37
N LYS A 84 12.77 -37.81 -42.49
CA LYS A 84 14.14 -37.39 -42.80
C LYS A 84 14.15 -35.90 -43.18
N LEU A 85 14.82 -35.09 -42.36
CA LEU A 85 15.06 -33.68 -42.66
C LEU A 85 16.39 -33.53 -43.42
N THR A 86 16.34 -32.93 -44.59
CA THR A 86 17.51 -32.57 -45.40
C THR A 86 17.47 -31.10 -45.72
N ARG A 87 18.62 -30.43 -45.72
CA ARG A 87 18.74 -29.05 -46.19
C ARG A 87 19.41 -29.04 -47.55
N THR A 88 18.76 -28.42 -48.52
CA THR A 88 19.26 -28.35 -49.90
C THR A 88 19.23 -26.91 -50.39
N THR A 89 19.94 -26.65 -51.48
CA THR A 89 19.96 -25.35 -52.16
C THR A 89 19.57 -25.58 -53.62
N ASP A 90 18.66 -24.77 -54.17
CA ASP A 90 18.32 -24.85 -55.60
C ASP A 90 19.41 -24.23 -56.49
N GLU A 91 19.21 -24.32 -57.80
CA GLU A 91 20.12 -23.73 -58.81
C GLU A 91 20.26 -22.20 -58.68
N ASN A 92 19.31 -21.54 -58.01
CA ASN A 92 19.30 -20.09 -57.78
C ASN A 92 19.89 -19.70 -56.41
N GLY A 93 20.48 -20.64 -55.66
CA GLY A 93 21.07 -20.36 -54.36
C GLY A 93 20.05 -20.26 -53.21
N ARG A 94 18.78 -20.60 -53.43
CA ARG A 94 17.73 -20.55 -52.40
C ARG A 94 17.81 -21.80 -51.54
N ARG A 95 17.82 -21.62 -50.22
CA ARG A 95 17.89 -22.72 -49.26
C ARG A 95 16.50 -23.26 -48.95
N TYR A 96 16.41 -24.57 -48.78
CA TYR A 96 15.18 -25.28 -48.44
C TYR A 96 15.43 -26.33 -47.37
N ALA A 97 14.51 -26.43 -46.42
CA ALA A 97 14.35 -27.57 -45.54
C ALA A 97 13.36 -28.55 -46.17
N VAL A 98 13.83 -29.73 -46.56
CA VAL A 98 13.05 -30.80 -47.16
C VAL A 98 12.82 -31.89 -46.12
N ILE A 99 11.56 -32.09 -45.73
CA ILE A 99 11.11 -33.12 -44.79
C ILE A 99 10.45 -34.22 -45.62
N LYS A 100 11.09 -35.38 -45.71
CA LYS A 100 10.51 -36.57 -46.32
C LYS A 100 9.94 -37.48 -45.24
N ILE A 101 8.70 -37.93 -45.40
CA ILE A 101 7.99 -38.81 -44.48
C ILE A 101 7.67 -40.10 -45.22
N GLU A 102 8.06 -41.24 -44.64
CA GLU A 102 7.74 -42.56 -45.16
C GLU A 102 7.24 -43.44 -44.00
N LYS A 103 5.94 -43.73 -43.98
CA LYS A 103 5.33 -44.57 -42.95
C LYS A 103 4.21 -45.44 -43.52
N THR A 104 4.22 -46.70 -43.12
CA THR A 104 3.12 -47.63 -43.37
C THR A 104 2.09 -47.47 -42.24
N LEU A 105 0.84 -47.11 -42.58
CA LEU A 105 -0.27 -46.88 -41.65
C LEU A 105 -1.22 -48.07 -41.63
N ARG A 106 -1.36 -48.73 -40.48
CA ARG A 106 -2.38 -49.76 -40.26
C ARG A 106 -3.79 -49.14 -40.30
N PRO A 107 -4.86 -49.96 -40.44
CA PRO A 107 -6.23 -49.47 -40.31
C PRO A 107 -6.41 -48.61 -39.06
N PHE A 108 -6.95 -47.40 -39.24
CA PHE A 108 -7.16 -46.39 -38.21
C PHE A 108 -5.90 -45.86 -37.49
N GLU A 109 -4.70 -46.23 -37.93
CA GLU A 109 -3.47 -45.69 -37.37
C GLU A 109 -3.33 -44.21 -37.73
N GLU A 110 -2.85 -43.44 -36.76
CA GLU A 110 -2.58 -42.01 -36.90
C GLU A 110 -1.09 -41.75 -36.83
N TYR A 111 -0.64 -40.80 -37.66
CA TYR A 111 0.72 -40.28 -37.62
C TYR A 111 0.66 -38.76 -37.57
N GLN A 112 1.37 -38.17 -36.62
CA GLN A 112 1.45 -36.74 -36.43
C GLN A 112 2.88 -36.25 -36.62
N ILE A 113 3.03 -35.14 -37.33
CA ILE A 113 4.27 -34.37 -37.40
C ILE A 113 4.00 -32.92 -37.06
N THR A 114 4.88 -32.31 -36.27
CA THR A 114 4.82 -30.92 -35.83
C THR A 114 6.13 -30.24 -36.22
N ILE A 115 6.02 -29.17 -36.99
CA ILE A 115 7.14 -28.40 -37.53
C ILE A 115 7.10 -27.02 -36.88
N LYS A 116 8.23 -26.61 -36.31
CA LYS A 116 8.38 -25.29 -35.68
C LYS A 116 9.21 -24.39 -36.57
N ARG A 117 8.73 -23.18 -36.83
CA ARG A 117 9.47 -22.15 -37.56
C ARG A 117 9.56 -20.87 -36.76
N GLU A 118 10.68 -20.18 -36.90
CA GLU A 118 10.80 -18.77 -36.52
C GLU A 118 10.50 -17.92 -37.75
N LEU A 119 9.55 -17.00 -37.63
CA LEU A 119 9.17 -16.03 -38.64
C LEU A 119 9.51 -14.61 -38.15
N LYS A 120 10.38 -13.92 -38.87
CA LYS A 120 10.66 -12.49 -38.62
C LYS A 120 9.77 -11.63 -39.49
N ASN A 121 9.29 -10.51 -38.94
CA ASN A 121 8.46 -9.54 -39.64
C ASN A 121 7.21 -10.17 -40.27
N ALA A 122 6.58 -11.12 -39.57
CA ALA A 122 5.33 -11.75 -40.03
C ALA A 122 4.12 -10.81 -39.95
N LEU A 123 4.28 -9.63 -39.36
CA LEU A 123 3.28 -8.58 -39.25
C LEU A 123 3.63 -7.40 -40.14
N GLU A 124 2.63 -6.85 -40.81
CA GLU A 124 2.73 -5.60 -41.55
C GLU A 124 2.31 -4.43 -40.64
N ALA A 125 3.20 -3.47 -40.41
CA ALA A 125 2.86 -2.25 -39.69
C ALA A 125 2.09 -1.28 -40.60
N LEU A 126 0.85 -0.94 -40.22
CA LEU A 126 -0.02 -0.03 -40.97
C LEU A 126 -0.04 1.41 -40.41
N GLY A 127 0.53 1.61 -39.21
CA GLY A 127 0.58 2.90 -38.53
C GLY A 127 1.19 2.76 -37.14
N GLU A 128 1.12 3.83 -36.33
CA GLU A 128 1.55 3.75 -34.93
C GLU A 128 0.69 2.72 -34.19
N ASN A 129 1.31 1.65 -33.71
CA ASN A 129 0.67 0.54 -32.97
C ASN A 129 -0.40 -0.25 -33.72
N THR A 130 -0.55 -0.08 -35.04
CA THR A 130 -1.52 -0.84 -35.84
C THR A 130 -0.79 -1.84 -36.74
N TYR A 131 -1.23 -3.10 -36.67
CA TYR A 131 -0.58 -4.21 -37.35
C TYR A 131 -1.59 -5.05 -38.12
N SER A 132 -1.16 -5.61 -39.24
CA SER A 132 -1.90 -6.61 -39.99
C SER A 132 -1.14 -7.93 -40.01
N PHE A 133 -1.86 -9.01 -39.75
CA PHE A 133 -1.39 -10.37 -39.95
C PHE A 133 -2.21 -10.98 -41.08
N GLY A 134 -1.55 -11.59 -42.06
CA GLY A 134 -2.19 -12.31 -43.14
C GLY A 134 -1.40 -13.56 -43.50
N THR A 135 -2.09 -14.67 -43.75
CA THR A 135 -1.46 -15.88 -44.27
C THR A 135 -2.34 -16.56 -45.32
N TYR A 136 -1.68 -17.31 -46.20
CA TYR A 136 -2.28 -18.11 -47.26
C TYR A 136 -1.84 -19.55 -47.11
N GLU A 137 -2.81 -20.46 -47.02
CA GLU A 137 -2.57 -21.89 -46.87
C GLU A 137 -3.21 -22.64 -48.02
N PHE A 138 -2.56 -23.70 -48.49
CA PHE A 138 -2.96 -24.43 -49.70
C PHE A 138 -3.30 -25.90 -49.38
N PRO A 139 -4.51 -26.19 -48.85
CA PRO A 139 -4.98 -27.56 -48.66
C PRO A 139 -4.92 -28.43 -49.94
N SER A 140 -5.04 -27.79 -51.11
CA SER A 140 -4.85 -28.43 -52.42
C SER A 140 -3.52 -29.16 -52.57
N TYR A 141 -2.48 -28.75 -51.83
CA TYR A 141 -1.20 -29.44 -51.80
C TYR A 141 -1.36 -30.91 -51.40
N PHE A 142 -2.07 -31.19 -50.31
CA PHE A 142 -2.31 -32.56 -49.83
C PHE A 142 -3.15 -33.36 -50.82
N ARG A 143 -4.12 -32.71 -51.49
CA ARG A 143 -4.93 -33.32 -52.55
C ARG A 143 -4.10 -33.72 -53.76
N GLY A 144 -3.03 -32.98 -54.07
CA GLY A 144 -2.06 -33.34 -55.10
C GLY A 144 -1.36 -34.68 -54.84
N PHE A 145 -1.22 -35.08 -53.57
CA PHE A 145 -0.72 -36.40 -53.16
C PHE A 145 -1.84 -37.45 -53.00
N GLY A 146 -3.09 -37.09 -53.35
CA GLY A 146 -4.26 -37.96 -53.25
C GLY A 146 -4.88 -38.03 -51.86
N TYR A 147 -4.49 -37.16 -50.92
CA TYR A 147 -5.03 -37.15 -49.55
C TYR A 147 -6.26 -36.24 -49.43
N ASN A 148 -7.22 -36.65 -48.61
CA ASN A 148 -8.38 -35.82 -48.29
C ASN A 148 -8.09 -34.92 -47.07
N VAL A 149 -8.33 -33.61 -47.18
CA VAL A 149 -8.15 -32.68 -46.06
C VAL A 149 -9.49 -32.52 -45.35
N GLU A 150 -9.61 -33.08 -44.16
CA GLU A 150 -10.85 -33.04 -43.36
C GLU A 150 -10.99 -31.72 -42.62
N ARG A 151 -9.89 -31.24 -42.03
CA ARG A 151 -9.88 -30.01 -41.24
C ARG A 151 -8.59 -29.24 -41.41
N PHE A 152 -8.70 -27.92 -41.48
CA PHE A 152 -7.58 -27.01 -41.47
C PHE A 152 -7.85 -25.89 -40.47
N ARG A 153 -7.01 -25.78 -39.45
CA ARG A 153 -7.17 -24.82 -38.36
C ARG A 153 -5.99 -23.85 -38.30
N ILE A 154 -6.25 -22.56 -38.23
CA ILE A 154 -5.24 -21.52 -38.07
C ILE A 154 -5.52 -20.81 -36.76
N PHE A 155 -4.51 -20.68 -35.90
CA PHE A 155 -4.60 -19.99 -34.63
C PHE A 155 -3.54 -18.89 -34.57
N LEU A 156 -3.94 -17.68 -34.22
CA LEU A 156 -3.02 -16.58 -33.88
C LEU A 156 -3.09 -16.36 -32.37
N ASP A 157 -1.96 -16.52 -31.68
CA ASP A 157 -1.78 -16.33 -30.24
C ASP A 157 -1.09 -14.98 -30.00
N PHE A 158 -1.74 -14.09 -29.26
CA PHE A 158 -1.19 -12.78 -28.88
C PHE A 158 -0.28 -12.91 -27.65
N PRO A 159 0.78 -12.10 -27.51
CA PRO A 159 1.67 -12.20 -26.38
C PRO A 159 0.97 -11.74 -25.10
N ASP A 160 1.26 -12.46 -24.01
CA ASP A 160 0.83 -12.06 -22.68
C ASP A 160 1.53 -10.76 -22.25
N SER A 161 0.81 -9.64 -22.33
CA SER A 161 1.25 -8.34 -21.80
C SER A 161 0.31 -7.88 -20.69
N LEU A 162 0.86 -7.54 -19.53
CA LEU A 162 0.07 -6.98 -18.42
C LEU A 162 -0.48 -5.60 -18.79
N PHE A 163 0.35 -4.78 -19.46
CA PHE A 163 0.09 -3.36 -19.71
C PHE A 163 -0.48 -3.07 -21.10
N SER A 164 -0.59 -4.07 -21.97
CA SER A 164 -1.12 -3.90 -23.31
C SER A 164 -2.29 -4.85 -23.56
N ASN A 165 -3.26 -4.38 -24.33
CA ASN A 165 -4.32 -5.17 -24.92
C ASN A 165 -4.25 -5.02 -26.45
N TYR A 166 -4.93 -5.91 -27.16
CA TYR A 166 -5.02 -5.89 -28.61
C TYR A 166 -6.48 -5.68 -29.01
N ASN A 167 -6.77 -4.56 -29.65
CA ASN A 167 -8.08 -4.25 -30.18
C ASN A 167 -8.15 -4.72 -31.62
N ILE A 168 -9.08 -5.63 -31.92
CA ILE A 168 -9.27 -6.13 -33.28
C ILE A 168 -10.08 -5.11 -34.07
N LEU A 169 -9.49 -4.59 -35.14
CA LEU A 169 -10.13 -3.63 -36.04
C LEU A 169 -10.92 -4.35 -37.12
N THR A 170 -10.30 -5.35 -37.76
CA THR A 170 -10.91 -6.16 -38.81
C THR A 170 -10.39 -7.59 -38.74
N VAL A 171 -11.23 -8.57 -39.10
CA VAL A 171 -10.86 -9.98 -39.14
C VAL A 171 -11.56 -10.67 -40.30
N SER A 172 -10.91 -11.63 -40.95
CA SER A 172 -11.56 -12.50 -41.94
C SER A 172 -12.67 -13.34 -41.29
N SER A 173 -13.64 -13.78 -42.10
CA SER A 173 -14.78 -14.58 -41.64
C SER A 173 -14.37 -15.91 -40.99
N ASN A 174 -15.32 -16.53 -40.27
CA ASN A 174 -15.12 -17.78 -39.53
C ASN A 174 -14.06 -17.71 -38.41
N SER A 175 -13.88 -16.52 -37.84
CA SER A 175 -12.98 -16.29 -36.70
C SER A 175 -13.69 -16.51 -35.36
N LYS A 176 -13.01 -17.16 -34.41
CA LYS A 176 -13.42 -17.26 -33.01
C LYS A 176 -12.38 -16.59 -32.12
N PHE A 177 -12.84 -15.70 -31.25
CA PHE A 177 -11.99 -14.98 -30.30
C PHE A 177 -11.86 -15.73 -28.97
N TYR A 178 -10.65 -15.73 -28.42
CA TYR A 178 -10.33 -16.23 -27.10
C TYR A 178 -9.96 -15.05 -26.20
N TYR A 179 -10.58 -14.99 -25.02
CA TYR A 179 -10.36 -13.92 -24.04
C TYR A 179 -9.76 -14.50 -22.75
N LYS A 180 -8.80 -13.78 -22.16
CA LYS A 180 -8.25 -14.02 -20.82
C LYS A 180 -8.90 -13.06 -19.80
N SER A 181 -8.41 -13.11 -18.55
CA SER A 181 -8.77 -12.16 -17.51
C SER A 181 -8.60 -10.71 -17.97
N LEU A 182 -9.37 -9.79 -17.36
CA LEU A 182 -9.37 -8.37 -17.70
C LEU A 182 -9.81 -8.05 -19.15
N ASN A 183 -10.63 -8.91 -19.76
CA ASN A 183 -11.18 -8.72 -21.10
C ASN A 183 -10.10 -8.53 -22.18
N ARG A 184 -8.98 -9.24 -22.04
CA ARG A 184 -7.86 -9.22 -22.98
C ARG A 184 -8.06 -10.28 -24.05
N ILE A 185 -7.88 -9.92 -25.33
CA ILE A 185 -7.87 -10.89 -26.42
C ILE A 185 -6.54 -11.67 -26.37
N ASP A 186 -6.66 -12.97 -26.26
CA ASP A 186 -5.56 -13.92 -26.14
C ASP A 186 -5.23 -14.56 -27.48
N GLY A 187 -6.25 -14.82 -28.31
CA GLY A 187 -6.03 -15.41 -29.61
C GLY A 187 -7.24 -15.39 -30.52
N ILE A 188 -6.99 -15.68 -31.79
CA ILE A 188 -8.00 -15.80 -32.84
C ILE A 188 -7.82 -17.15 -33.52
N ASP A 189 -8.93 -17.84 -33.73
CA ASP A 189 -8.99 -19.16 -34.33
C ASP A 189 -9.86 -19.15 -35.57
N TRP A 190 -9.34 -19.69 -36.67
CA TRP A 190 -10.07 -19.94 -37.89
C TRP A 190 -10.10 -21.45 -38.13
N ASP A 191 -11.30 -22.00 -38.21
CA ASP A 191 -11.51 -23.44 -38.28
C ASP A 191 -12.30 -23.81 -39.55
N PHE A 192 -11.64 -24.50 -40.48
CA PHE A 192 -12.20 -24.86 -41.77
C PHE A 192 -12.41 -26.37 -41.84
N ILE A 193 -13.66 -26.80 -41.96
CA ILE A 193 -14.04 -28.21 -42.20
C ILE A 193 -14.21 -28.38 -43.72
N ASN A 194 -13.56 -29.39 -44.30
CA ASN A 194 -13.47 -29.61 -45.74
C ASN A 194 -13.06 -28.34 -46.49
N PRO A 195 -11.87 -27.79 -46.20
CA PRO A 195 -11.47 -26.46 -46.66
C PRO A 195 -11.42 -26.35 -48.20
N PRO A 196 -11.54 -25.15 -48.78
CA PRO A 196 -11.25 -24.93 -50.20
C PRO A 196 -9.77 -25.23 -50.55
N ASP A 197 -9.43 -25.20 -51.84
CA ASP A 197 -8.05 -25.43 -52.32
C ASP A 197 -7.03 -24.41 -51.80
N GLN A 198 -7.51 -23.22 -51.45
CA GLN A 198 -6.75 -22.13 -50.88
C GLN A 198 -7.54 -21.46 -49.77
N ILE A 199 -6.91 -21.28 -48.61
CA ILE A 199 -7.41 -20.53 -47.47
C ILE A 199 -6.61 -19.23 -47.39
N SER A 200 -7.29 -18.13 -47.12
CA SER A 200 -6.67 -16.86 -46.75
C SER A 200 -7.34 -16.34 -45.49
N VAL A 201 -6.53 -16.02 -44.49
CA VAL A 201 -7.00 -15.37 -43.27
C VAL A 201 -6.22 -14.09 -43.06
N TYR A 202 -6.89 -13.09 -42.53
CA TYR A 202 -6.26 -11.83 -42.16
C TYR A 202 -6.89 -11.26 -40.90
N VAL A 203 -6.10 -10.52 -40.15
CA VAL A 203 -6.56 -9.71 -39.02
C VAL A 203 -5.76 -8.43 -38.95
N THR A 204 -6.45 -7.33 -38.72
CA THR A 204 -5.83 -6.04 -38.39
C THR A 204 -6.19 -5.70 -36.96
N PHE A 205 -5.19 -5.33 -36.17
CA PHE A 205 -5.35 -5.04 -34.76
C PHE A 205 -4.47 -3.87 -34.32
N GLU A 206 -4.89 -3.22 -33.25
CA GLU A 206 -4.18 -2.12 -32.61
C GLU A 206 -3.70 -2.54 -31.22
N LYS A 207 -2.44 -2.27 -30.90
CA LYS A 207 -1.89 -2.45 -29.56
C LYS A 207 -2.21 -1.22 -28.70
N VAL A 208 -3.11 -1.38 -27.74
CA VAL A 208 -3.55 -0.31 -26.84
C VAL A 208 -3.12 -0.54 -25.40
N PRO A 209 -3.03 0.49 -24.55
CA PRO A 209 -2.86 0.31 -23.11
C PRO A 209 -3.99 -0.52 -22.50
N ASN A 210 -3.68 -1.30 -21.47
CA ASN A 210 -4.69 -2.04 -20.71
C ASN A 210 -5.45 -1.09 -19.76
N PHE A 211 -6.46 -0.39 -20.29
CA PHE A 211 -7.28 0.55 -19.51
C PHE A 211 -8.00 -0.10 -18.32
N TYR A 212 -8.36 -1.39 -18.41
CA TYR A 212 -8.94 -2.10 -17.27
C TYR A 212 -7.96 -2.21 -16.10
N LEU A 213 -6.70 -2.57 -16.36
CA LEU A 213 -5.66 -2.61 -15.34
C LEU A 213 -5.41 -1.22 -14.75
N LEU A 214 -5.30 -0.19 -15.60
CA LEU A 214 -5.09 1.19 -15.15
C LEU A 214 -6.24 1.67 -14.24
N ASN A 215 -7.48 1.33 -14.58
CA ASN A 215 -8.65 1.65 -13.76
C ASN A 215 -8.62 0.93 -12.40
N ILE A 216 -8.23 -0.34 -12.37
CA ILE A 216 -8.06 -1.10 -11.11
C ILE A 216 -6.98 -0.46 -10.24
N MET A 217 -5.84 -0.09 -10.82
CA MET A 217 -4.77 0.60 -10.10
C MET A 217 -5.22 1.95 -9.56
N GLY A 218 -5.94 2.75 -10.35
CA GLY A 218 -6.50 4.03 -9.93
C GLY A 218 -7.51 3.89 -8.77
N ALA A 219 -8.38 2.89 -8.85
CA ALA A 219 -9.33 2.57 -7.77
C ALA A 219 -8.60 2.15 -6.48
N ALA A 220 -7.57 1.30 -6.58
CA ALA A 220 -6.77 0.87 -5.44
C ALA A 220 -6.06 2.05 -4.75
N LEU A 221 -5.46 2.96 -5.53
CA LEU A 221 -4.81 4.16 -5.01
C LEU A 221 -5.81 5.06 -4.27
N THR A 222 -7.02 5.19 -4.81
CA THR A 222 -8.11 5.97 -4.21
C THR A 222 -8.51 5.38 -2.86
N VAL A 223 -8.73 4.07 -2.77
CA VAL A 223 -9.05 3.39 -1.50
C VAL A 223 -7.96 3.62 -0.45
N LEU A 224 -6.69 3.46 -0.84
CA LEU A 224 -5.55 3.70 0.06
C LEU A 224 -5.54 5.14 0.60
N ALA A 225 -5.79 6.13 -0.24
CA ALA A 225 -5.86 7.53 0.17
C ALA A 225 -6.98 7.77 1.20
N PHE A 226 -8.18 7.24 0.95
CA PHE A 226 -9.30 7.36 1.89
C PHE A 226 -9.04 6.65 3.22
N THR A 227 -8.44 5.46 3.20
CA THR A 227 -8.05 4.76 4.43
C THR A 227 -7.02 5.58 5.23
N GLY A 228 -6.03 6.19 4.55
CA GLY A 228 -5.05 7.06 5.19
C GLY A 228 -5.69 8.28 5.85
N LEU A 229 -6.60 8.96 5.15
CA LEU A 229 -7.36 10.09 5.70
C LEU A 229 -8.21 9.69 6.90
N PHE A 230 -8.90 8.54 6.83
CA PHE A 230 -9.71 8.03 7.93
C PHE A 230 -8.87 7.75 9.18
N TYR A 231 -7.73 7.08 9.01
CA TYR A 231 -6.80 6.82 10.11
C TYR A 231 -6.26 8.11 10.74
N TYR A 232 -5.89 9.09 9.91
CA TYR A 232 -5.44 10.40 10.37
C TYR A 232 -6.52 11.10 11.21
N ASN A 233 -7.78 11.07 10.75
CA ASN A 233 -8.90 11.69 11.46
C ASN A 233 -9.15 11.03 12.82
N LEU A 234 -9.17 9.69 12.88
CA LEU A 234 -9.29 8.95 14.14
C LEU A 234 -8.19 9.30 15.14
N ARG A 235 -6.96 9.50 14.65
CA ARG A 235 -5.82 9.89 15.49
C ARG A 235 -5.99 11.31 16.05
N ILE A 236 -6.49 12.25 15.25
CA ILE A 236 -6.80 13.61 15.70
C ILE A 236 -7.91 13.59 16.74
N GLU A 237 -9.00 12.87 16.47
CA GLU A 237 -10.14 12.80 17.38
C GLU A 237 -9.73 12.26 18.75
N LYS A 238 -8.93 11.18 18.78
CA LYS A 238 -8.35 10.64 20.03
C LYS A 238 -7.49 11.66 20.77
N ARG A 239 -6.79 12.54 20.07
CA ARG A 239 -5.97 13.61 20.68
C ARG A 239 -6.84 14.75 21.20
N LEU A 240 -7.91 15.11 20.51
CA LEU A 240 -8.83 16.18 20.93
C LEU A 240 -9.64 15.77 22.17
N LYS A 241 -10.13 14.51 22.22
CA LYS A 241 -10.86 13.94 23.36
C LYS A 241 -10.07 13.89 24.69
N ARG A 242 -8.77 14.21 24.67
CA ARG A 242 -7.90 14.29 25.87
C ARG A 242 -7.88 15.67 26.53
N HIS A 243 -8.75 16.58 26.12
CA HIS A 243 -8.95 17.88 26.76
C HIS A 243 -10.37 17.94 27.30
N ASP A 244 -10.54 18.44 28.52
CA ASP A 244 -11.84 18.52 29.16
C ASP A 244 -11.99 19.81 29.98
N ILE A 245 -13.24 20.27 30.10
CA ILE A 245 -13.63 21.36 30.97
C ILE A 245 -14.24 20.75 32.23
N VAL A 246 -13.47 20.79 33.32
CA VAL A 246 -13.91 20.31 34.63
C VAL A 246 -14.75 21.41 35.27
N LYS A 247 -16.06 21.22 35.26
CA LYS A 247 -17.01 22.16 35.89
C LYS A 247 -17.06 21.88 37.38
N ASN A 248 -16.95 22.91 38.21
CA ASN A 248 -17.03 22.76 39.66
C ASN A 248 -18.07 23.71 40.24
N PRO A 249 -19.37 23.41 40.12
CA PRO A 249 -20.38 24.12 40.88
C PRO A 249 -20.22 23.84 42.39
N PRO A 250 -20.81 24.69 43.26
CA PRO A 250 -20.81 24.48 44.69
C PRO A 250 -21.23 23.05 45.07
N TRP A 251 -20.48 22.47 46.00
CA TRP A 251 -20.60 21.14 46.60
C TRP A 251 -20.42 19.94 45.67
N SER A 252 -19.96 20.14 44.43
CA SER A 252 -19.70 19.05 43.49
C SER A 252 -18.41 18.27 43.79
N GLY A 253 -17.32 18.97 44.07
CA GLY A 253 -16.01 18.38 44.29
C GLY A 253 -15.39 17.74 43.04
N GLU A 254 -15.85 18.10 41.84
CA GLU A 254 -15.34 17.58 40.56
C GLU A 254 -13.88 17.96 40.33
N LEU A 255 -13.51 19.22 40.60
CA LEU A 255 -12.11 19.68 40.52
C LEU A 255 -11.20 18.92 41.48
N LEU A 256 -11.66 18.75 42.74
CA LEU A 256 -10.93 17.99 43.75
C LEU A 256 -10.73 16.54 43.31
N SER A 257 -11.79 15.92 42.77
CA SER A 257 -11.75 14.54 42.29
C SER A 257 -10.74 14.39 41.14
N LYS A 258 -10.76 15.34 40.18
CA LYS A 258 -9.79 15.33 39.08
C LYS A 258 -8.36 15.55 39.54
N MET A 259 -8.13 16.48 40.47
CA MET A 259 -6.80 16.70 41.07
C MET A 259 -6.28 15.44 41.76
N LYS A 260 -7.13 14.76 42.55
CA LYS A 260 -6.76 13.50 43.21
C LYS A 260 -6.44 12.40 42.19
N GLU A 261 -7.24 12.27 41.14
CA GLU A 261 -6.99 11.32 40.05
C GLU A 261 -5.61 11.54 39.42
N MET A 262 -5.31 12.79 39.02
CA MET A 262 -4.01 13.15 38.44
C MET A 262 -2.85 12.82 39.39
N ILE A 263 -2.96 13.23 40.66
CA ILE A 263 -1.92 13.02 41.66
C ILE A 263 -1.68 11.53 41.90
N ARG A 264 -2.74 10.73 42.08
CA ARG A 264 -2.63 9.28 42.32
C ARG A 264 -1.93 8.54 41.17
N ASN A 265 -2.09 9.04 39.94
CA ASN A 265 -1.52 8.47 38.74
C ASN A 265 -0.13 9.01 38.38
N ALA A 266 0.49 9.78 39.29
CA ALA A 266 1.84 10.31 39.11
C ALA A 266 2.92 9.24 39.33
N GLU A 267 3.91 9.21 38.45
CA GLU A 267 5.01 8.26 38.46
C GLU A 267 6.37 8.91 38.70
N LYS A 268 6.54 10.19 38.36
CA LYS A 268 7.84 10.88 38.35
C LYS A 268 7.82 12.19 39.12
N GLU A 269 6.89 13.08 38.80
CA GLU A 269 6.83 14.41 39.40
C GLU A 269 5.43 15.02 39.47
N ILE A 270 5.21 15.82 40.50
CA ILE A 270 3.99 16.61 40.72
C ILE A 270 4.39 18.06 41.00
N LEU A 271 3.91 18.99 40.20
CA LEU A 271 4.19 20.42 40.36
C LEU A 271 2.88 21.16 40.61
N ILE A 272 2.83 21.94 41.68
CA ILE A 272 1.60 22.63 42.10
C ILE A 272 1.88 24.12 42.30
N THR A 273 1.03 24.97 41.72
CA THR A 273 0.96 26.37 42.12
C THR A 273 -0.42 26.72 42.63
N SER A 274 -0.49 27.49 43.71
CA SER A 274 -1.72 28.13 44.15
C SER A 274 -1.38 29.25 45.14
N PRO A 275 -1.92 30.47 45.01
CA PRO A 275 -1.66 31.52 46.00
C PRO A 275 -2.12 31.06 47.40
N HIS A 276 -3.35 30.55 47.50
CA HIS A 276 -3.89 30.05 48.76
C HIS A 276 -3.94 28.52 48.77
N ILE A 277 -3.33 27.93 49.79
CA ILE A 277 -3.31 26.49 50.00
C ILE A 277 -3.63 26.19 51.47
N TYR A 278 -4.89 25.84 51.74
CA TYR A 278 -5.32 25.51 53.09
C TYR A 278 -6.52 24.57 53.12
N TYR A 279 -6.71 23.88 54.25
CA TYR A 279 -7.64 22.72 54.35
C TYR A 279 -7.32 21.61 53.34
N THR A 280 -6.03 21.41 53.07
CA THR A 280 -5.52 20.43 52.11
C THR A 280 -5.02 19.15 52.77
N ASP A 281 -5.71 18.65 53.80
CA ASP A 281 -5.37 17.36 54.43
C ASP A 281 -5.37 16.23 53.40
N TRP A 282 -6.32 16.28 52.48
CA TRP A 282 -6.39 15.38 51.34
C TRP A 282 -5.10 15.39 50.51
N LEU A 283 -4.51 16.57 50.27
CA LEU A 283 -3.30 16.69 49.45
C LEU A 283 -2.13 15.97 50.11
N THR A 284 -1.95 16.18 51.42
CA THR A 284 -0.91 15.46 52.18
C THR A 284 -1.14 13.95 52.16
N ALA A 285 -2.40 13.50 52.26
CA ALA A 285 -2.76 12.09 52.22
C ALA A 285 -2.48 11.44 50.86
N GLU A 286 -2.71 12.15 49.75
CA GLU A 286 -2.42 11.63 48.41
C GLU A 286 -0.91 11.66 48.08
N LEU A 287 -0.17 12.68 48.54
CA LEU A 287 1.26 12.82 48.25
C LEU A 287 2.15 11.87 49.06
N GLN A 288 1.82 11.61 50.33
CA GLN A 288 2.63 10.78 51.22
C GLN A 288 2.99 9.39 50.66
N PRO A 289 2.05 8.58 50.11
CA PRO A 289 2.41 7.28 49.53
C PRO A 289 3.26 7.39 48.25
N LEU A 290 3.16 8.49 47.51
CA LEU A 290 3.91 8.72 46.27
C LEU A 290 5.36 9.13 46.56
N MET A 291 5.57 9.91 47.64
CA MET A 291 6.90 10.21 48.15
C MET A 291 7.68 8.93 48.50
N GLY A 292 7.02 7.97 49.15
CA GLY A 292 7.62 6.66 49.46
C GLY A 292 8.02 5.85 48.22
N LYS A 293 7.42 6.16 47.05
CA LYS A 293 7.76 5.57 45.74
C LYS A 293 8.81 6.35 44.96
N GLY A 294 9.32 7.46 45.51
CA GLY A 294 10.32 8.31 44.86
C GLY A 294 9.75 9.35 43.88
N VAL A 295 8.43 9.56 43.88
CA VAL A 295 7.81 10.65 43.10
C VAL A 295 8.22 11.99 43.70
N LYS A 296 8.79 12.88 42.88
CA LYS A 296 9.18 14.23 43.30
C LYS A 296 7.96 15.12 43.35
N PHE A 297 7.90 16.04 44.30
CA PHE A 297 6.86 17.06 44.28
C PHE A 297 7.40 18.41 44.70
N ARG A 298 6.84 19.46 44.09
CA ARG A 298 7.21 20.85 44.32
C ARG A 298 5.98 21.74 44.34
N ILE A 299 5.90 22.63 45.32
CA ILE A 299 4.76 23.54 45.51
C ILE A 299 5.24 24.99 45.56
N VAL A 300 4.64 25.86 44.75
CA VAL A 300 4.79 27.32 44.88
C VAL A 300 3.48 27.91 45.39
N THR A 301 3.54 28.65 46.51
CA THR A 301 2.35 29.25 47.13
C THR A 301 2.67 30.60 47.76
N TRP A 302 1.66 31.31 48.29
CA TRP A 302 1.91 32.56 49.00
C TRP A 302 2.50 32.32 50.40
N PRO A 303 3.33 33.26 50.89
CA PRO A 303 3.61 33.33 52.31
C PRO A 303 2.31 33.58 53.09
N SER A 304 2.28 33.20 54.36
CA SER A 304 1.26 33.66 55.30
C SER A 304 1.35 35.19 55.42
N TYR A 305 0.21 35.86 55.63
CA TYR A 305 0.06 37.30 55.73
C TYR A 305 0.69 37.88 57.01
N ARG A 306 1.02 39.17 56.96
CA ARG A 306 1.51 39.94 58.10
C ARG A 306 0.33 40.47 58.92
N ARG A 307 0.33 40.24 60.24
CA ARG A 307 -0.84 40.52 61.11
C ARG A 307 -1.29 41.97 61.22
N ASP A 308 -0.41 42.89 60.86
CA ASP A 308 -0.61 44.33 60.91
C ASP A 308 -1.21 44.92 59.62
N VAL A 309 -1.52 44.07 58.63
CA VAL A 309 -2.09 44.49 57.33
C VAL A 309 -3.58 44.10 57.19
N TYR A 310 -4.16 43.39 58.17
CA TYR A 310 -5.53 42.91 58.07
C TYR A 310 -6.57 44.04 58.13
N LYS A 311 -7.54 43.98 57.20
CA LYS A 311 -8.65 44.94 57.14
C LYS A 311 -9.91 44.40 57.84
N ASN A 312 -10.01 43.09 58.01
CA ASN A 312 -11.16 42.42 58.64
C ASN A 312 -10.76 41.11 59.36
N VAL A 313 -11.72 40.47 60.02
CA VAL A 313 -11.53 39.22 60.79
C VAL A 313 -11.36 37.99 59.88
N GLU A 314 -11.92 38.02 58.67
CA GLU A 314 -11.85 36.91 57.71
C GLU A 314 -10.43 36.74 57.18
N ASP A 315 -9.75 37.83 56.83
CA ASP A 315 -8.34 37.84 56.41
C ASP A 315 -7.43 37.20 57.46
N VAL A 316 -7.68 37.48 58.75
CA VAL A 316 -6.95 36.90 59.88
C VAL A 316 -7.17 35.38 59.94
N GLN A 317 -8.38 34.91 59.66
CA GLN A 317 -8.69 33.49 59.69
C GLN A 317 -8.08 32.76 58.50
N GLU A 318 -8.15 33.31 57.30
CA GLU A 318 -7.49 32.74 56.11
C GLU A 318 -5.99 32.65 56.29
N ASP A 319 -5.38 33.69 56.85
CA ASP A 319 -3.97 33.67 57.18
C ASP A 319 -3.60 32.55 58.16
N ARG A 320 -4.36 32.40 59.25
CA ARG A 320 -4.13 31.31 60.21
C ARG A 320 -4.22 29.95 59.53
N LYS A 321 -5.17 29.76 58.62
CA LYS A 321 -5.33 28.51 57.84
C LYS A 321 -4.11 28.27 56.94
N GLN A 322 -3.63 29.29 56.24
CA GLN A 322 -2.40 29.22 55.42
C GLN A 322 -1.19 28.86 56.30
N PHE A 323 -0.98 29.57 57.41
CA PHE A 323 0.12 29.32 58.35
C PHE A 323 0.16 27.87 58.86
N PHE A 324 -0.98 27.34 59.32
CA PHE A 324 -1.05 25.96 59.80
C PHE A 324 -0.76 24.94 58.69
N THR A 325 -1.18 25.23 57.46
CA THR A 325 -0.91 24.36 56.31
C THR A 325 0.58 24.37 55.93
N LEU A 326 1.21 25.55 55.89
CA LEU A 326 2.65 25.68 55.64
C LEU A 326 3.48 25.00 56.73
N LYS A 327 3.09 25.14 58.00
CA LYS A 327 3.75 24.44 59.12
C LYS A 327 3.67 22.92 58.94
N ARG A 328 2.51 22.41 58.55
CA ARG A 328 2.34 20.98 58.27
C ARG A 328 3.18 20.52 57.07
N PHE A 329 3.30 21.34 56.03
CA PHE A 329 4.19 21.02 54.90
C PHE A 329 5.65 20.93 55.34
N LEU A 330 6.13 21.84 56.18
CA LEU A 330 7.48 21.76 56.75
C LEU A 330 7.72 20.47 57.54
N GLU A 331 6.71 20.01 58.28
CA GLU A 331 6.81 18.80 59.08
C GLU A 331 6.73 17.51 58.24
N MET A 332 5.97 17.52 57.14
CA MET A 332 5.68 16.32 56.35
C MET A 332 6.54 16.14 55.11
N PHE A 333 7.04 17.23 54.53
CA PHE A 333 7.67 17.24 53.21
C PHE A 333 9.20 17.41 53.31
N PRO A 334 9.96 16.84 52.34
CA PRO A 334 11.40 17.07 52.31
C PRO A 334 11.75 18.56 52.24
N PRO A 335 12.84 19.01 52.88
CA PRO A 335 13.31 20.38 52.78
C PRO A 335 13.50 20.82 51.32
N GLY A 336 13.01 22.02 50.99
CA GLY A 336 13.08 22.55 49.63
C GLY A 336 11.96 22.09 48.69
N SER A 337 10.99 21.29 49.14
CA SER A 337 9.81 20.92 48.34
C SER A 337 8.77 22.05 48.20
N VAL A 338 8.86 23.11 48.99
CA VAL A 338 7.90 24.23 48.96
C VAL A 338 8.65 25.56 48.87
N LYS A 339 8.16 26.44 47.98
CA LYS A 339 8.62 27.82 47.85
C LYS A 339 7.46 28.81 48.03
N LEU A 340 7.79 29.96 48.60
CA LEU A 340 6.90 31.08 48.82
C LEU A 340 7.18 32.17 47.78
N ASN A 341 6.16 32.67 47.11
CA ASN A 341 6.24 33.75 46.14
C ASN A 341 4.97 34.61 46.29
N ASP A 342 5.07 35.92 46.42
CA ASP A 342 3.90 36.78 46.65
C ASP A 342 3.21 37.26 45.35
N ASN A 343 3.83 37.02 44.19
CA ASN A 343 3.29 37.38 42.88
C ASN A 343 2.56 36.20 42.18
N ILE A 344 2.66 34.97 42.71
CA ILE A 344 2.03 33.80 42.08
C ILE A 344 0.51 33.83 42.26
N HIS A 345 -0.25 34.03 41.19
CA HIS A 345 -1.72 33.90 41.22
C HIS A 345 -2.24 32.73 40.38
N ALA A 346 -1.36 32.07 39.62
CA ALA A 346 -1.70 30.91 38.82
C ALA A 346 -2.07 29.73 39.73
N LYS A 347 -3.13 28.99 39.35
CA LYS A 347 -3.51 27.75 40.01
C LYS A 347 -3.39 26.62 39.01
N MET A 348 -2.41 25.76 39.22
CA MET A 348 -2.17 24.63 38.33
C MET A 348 -1.62 23.42 39.05
N VAL A 349 -1.93 22.26 38.49
CA VAL A 349 -1.34 20.97 38.84
C VAL A 349 -0.78 20.36 37.56
N ILE A 350 0.50 20.01 37.57
CA ILE A 350 1.20 19.36 36.45
C ILE A 350 1.71 18.01 36.96
N VAL A 351 1.48 16.96 36.19
CA VAL A 351 1.93 15.60 36.53
C VAL A 351 2.75 15.02 35.38
N ASP A 352 3.96 14.57 35.70
CA ASP A 352 4.88 13.82 34.84
C ASP A 352 5.21 14.42 33.47
N GLU A 353 5.04 15.74 33.29
CA GLU A 353 5.09 16.40 31.97
C GLU A 353 4.10 15.76 30.95
N ARG A 354 3.09 15.03 31.45
CA ARG A 354 2.10 14.29 30.68
C ARG A 354 0.78 15.03 30.62
N GLU A 355 0.34 15.55 31.76
CA GLU A 355 -0.97 16.17 31.91
C GLU A 355 -0.91 17.41 32.80
N VAL A 356 -1.87 18.31 32.59
CA VAL A 356 -1.99 19.58 33.31
C VAL A 356 -3.45 19.91 33.58
N LEU A 357 -3.69 20.49 34.75
CA LEU A 357 -4.94 21.13 35.13
C LEU A 357 -4.63 22.59 35.45
N VAL A 358 -5.27 23.52 34.73
CA VAL A 358 -5.25 24.95 35.05
C VAL A 358 -6.64 25.32 35.53
N THR A 359 -6.76 25.99 36.66
CA THR A 359 -8.07 26.24 37.28
C THR A 359 -8.19 27.67 37.80
N THR A 360 -9.43 28.13 37.94
CA THR A 360 -9.76 29.37 38.65
C THR A 360 -9.79 29.16 40.18
N ALA A 361 -9.92 27.90 40.64
CA ALA A 361 -9.98 27.55 42.05
C ALA A 361 -8.62 27.68 42.75
N ASN A 362 -8.61 28.37 43.90
CA ASN A 362 -7.54 28.19 44.88
C ASN A 362 -7.55 26.75 45.42
N LEU A 363 -6.41 26.27 45.92
CA LEU A 363 -6.32 24.98 46.63
C LEU A 363 -6.83 25.15 48.07
N SER A 364 -8.08 25.56 48.20
CA SER A 364 -8.78 25.73 49.46
C SER A 364 -10.10 24.98 49.46
N GLN A 365 -10.68 24.73 50.64
CA GLN A 365 -12.02 24.17 50.76
C GLN A 365 -13.05 25.00 49.97
N THR A 366 -12.99 26.33 50.12
CA THR A 366 -13.92 27.24 49.44
C THR A 366 -13.73 27.20 47.92
N GLY A 367 -12.49 27.22 47.43
CA GLY A 367 -12.22 27.13 45.98
C GLY A 367 -12.61 25.77 45.39
N LEU A 368 -12.28 24.66 46.06
CA LEU A 368 -12.52 23.33 45.51
C LEU A 368 -13.95 22.81 45.74
N TYR A 369 -14.71 23.40 46.66
CA TYR A 369 -16.01 22.85 47.07
C TYR A 369 -17.15 23.86 47.22
N GLU A 370 -16.91 25.15 47.43
CA GLU A 370 -18.01 26.09 47.77
C GLU A 370 -18.29 27.10 46.64
N ASN A 371 -17.26 27.45 45.87
CA ASN A 371 -17.37 28.43 44.78
C ASN A 371 -17.74 27.77 43.44
N TYR A 372 -18.31 28.59 42.54
CA TYR A 372 -18.35 28.27 41.12
C TYR A 372 -16.97 28.45 40.51
N GLU A 373 -16.32 27.34 40.20
CA GLU A 373 -14.99 27.33 39.61
C GLU A 373 -14.97 26.46 38.35
N ILE A 374 -13.92 26.64 37.55
CA ILE A 374 -13.72 25.88 36.32
C ILE A 374 -12.25 25.48 36.19
N GLY A 375 -12.03 24.25 35.72
CA GLY A 375 -10.73 23.73 35.34
C GLY A 375 -10.66 23.43 33.86
N PHE A 376 -9.53 23.73 33.25
CA PHE A 376 -9.13 23.17 31.98
C PHE A 376 -8.14 22.04 32.21
N TYR A 377 -8.58 20.81 31.95
CA TYR A 377 -7.77 19.60 32.02
C TYR A 377 -7.26 19.21 30.64
N ALA A 378 -6.01 18.80 30.55
CA ALA A 378 -5.43 18.29 29.32
C ALA A 378 -4.41 17.17 29.58
N GLU A 379 -4.67 15.97 29.06
CA GLU A 379 -3.66 14.92 28.91
C GLU A 379 -2.86 15.16 27.61
N ASN A 380 -2.05 16.22 27.63
CA ASN A 380 -1.30 16.71 26.48
C ASN A 380 0.14 17.07 26.88
N PRO A 381 1.13 16.22 26.53
CA PRO A 381 2.52 16.44 26.91
C PRO A 381 3.10 17.77 26.44
N ALA A 382 2.69 18.27 25.26
CA ALA A 382 3.18 19.53 24.75
C ALA A 382 2.68 20.73 25.58
N LEU A 383 1.44 20.66 26.09
CA LEU A 383 0.91 21.70 26.98
C LEU A 383 1.47 21.56 28.39
N ALA A 384 1.54 20.34 28.91
CA ALA A 384 2.13 20.05 30.23
C ALA A 384 3.59 20.51 30.30
N LYS A 385 4.37 20.31 29.24
CA LYS A 385 5.74 20.84 29.13
C LYS A 385 5.80 22.36 29.22
N LYS A 386 4.94 23.08 28.49
CA LYS A 386 4.89 24.56 28.57
C LYS A 386 4.45 25.04 29.95
N ALA A 387 3.50 24.36 30.58
CA ALA A 387 3.08 24.67 31.95
C ALA A 387 4.23 24.43 32.94
N LYS A 388 5.02 23.37 32.74
CA LYS A 388 6.23 23.11 33.52
C LYS A 388 7.31 24.17 33.29
N GLU A 389 7.54 24.61 32.06
CA GLU A 389 8.47 25.71 31.78
C GLU A 389 8.09 26.98 32.56
N PHE A 390 6.79 27.32 32.63
CA PHE A 390 6.30 28.39 33.49
C PHE A 390 6.54 28.10 34.97
N PHE A 391 6.22 26.89 35.44
CA PHE A 391 6.47 26.49 36.83
C PHE A 391 7.96 26.65 37.20
N GLU A 392 8.87 26.16 36.35
CA GLU A 392 10.32 26.25 36.58
C GLU A 392 10.81 27.70 36.58
N ALA A 393 10.25 28.55 35.72
CA ALA A 393 10.57 29.98 35.72
C ALA A 393 10.18 30.65 37.05
N VAL A 394 9.00 30.33 37.60
CA VAL A 394 8.58 30.83 38.92
C VAL A 394 9.43 30.19 40.02
N TRP A 395 9.64 28.88 39.99
CA TRP A 395 10.40 28.14 40.98
C TRP A 395 11.86 28.60 41.08
N GLY A 396 12.49 28.88 39.94
CA GLY A 396 13.86 29.37 39.83
C GLY A 396 14.03 30.87 39.98
N SER A 397 12.92 31.64 40.06
CA SER A 397 13.00 33.09 40.22
C SER A 397 13.56 33.50 41.59
N GLU A 398 14.26 34.62 41.62
CA GLU A 398 14.77 35.23 42.87
C GLU A 398 13.63 35.67 43.80
N ASP A 399 12.44 35.95 43.23
CA ASP A 399 11.24 36.32 43.99
C ASP A 399 10.64 35.11 44.76
N SER A 400 11.15 33.89 44.55
CA SER A 400 10.68 32.67 45.19
C SER A 400 11.64 32.21 46.28
N ILE A 401 11.27 32.43 47.54
CA ILE A 401 12.06 31.99 48.70
C ILE A 401 11.66 30.57 49.14
N SER A 402 12.59 29.82 49.72
CA SER A 402 12.28 28.49 50.26
C SER A 402 11.46 28.60 51.54
N LEU A 403 10.52 27.67 51.73
CA LEU A 403 9.85 27.49 53.02
C LEU A 403 10.78 26.68 53.96
N ASP A 404 11.13 27.25 55.11
CA ASP A 404 11.97 26.65 56.15
C ASP A 404 11.49 27.09 57.56
N HIS A 405 12.26 26.72 58.60
CA HIS A 405 11.94 27.05 59.99
C HIS A 405 11.97 28.55 60.31
N ASP A 406 12.66 29.37 59.51
CA ASP A 406 12.72 30.82 59.69
C ASP A 406 11.63 31.49 58.85
N THR A 407 11.47 31.09 57.59
CA THR A 407 10.51 31.69 56.65
C THR A 407 9.06 31.23 56.87
N ILE A 408 8.80 30.32 57.81
CA ILE A 408 7.45 30.07 58.32
C ILE A 408 6.91 31.26 59.11
N ASP A 409 7.78 32.08 59.72
CA ASP A 409 7.37 33.34 60.33
C ASP A 409 7.03 34.34 59.22
N PRO A 410 5.75 34.79 59.12
CA PRO A 410 5.34 35.74 58.10
C PRO A 410 6.19 37.01 58.09
N LYS A 411 6.63 37.50 59.25
CA LYS A 411 7.45 38.72 59.31
C LYS A 411 8.78 38.53 58.61
N VAL A 412 9.41 37.37 58.79
CA VAL A 412 10.69 37.02 58.17
C VAL A 412 10.50 36.82 56.66
N ALA A 413 9.51 36.02 56.27
CA ALA A 413 9.20 35.78 54.85
C ALA A 413 8.95 37.09 54.08
N TRP A 414 8.09 37.97 54.62
CA TRP A 414 7.80 39.25 54.00
C TRP A 414 9.00 40.19 53.99
N ALA A 415 9.83 40.21 55.04
CA ALA A 415 11.05 41.02 55.04
C ALA A 415 12.00 40.60 53.90
N LEU A 416 12.20 39.29 53.71
CA LEU A 416 13.03 38.76 52.63
C LEU A 416 12.46 39.08 51.24
N ILE A 417 11.16 38.86 51.04
CA ILE A 417 10.48 39.17 49.77
C ILE A 417 10.57 40.66 49.44
N MET A 418 10.36 41.54 50.43
CA MET A 418 10.44 42.99 50.24
C MET A 418 11.87 43.47 49.99
N ASP A 419 12.88 42.85 50.61
CA ASP A 419 14.29 43.11 50.31
C ASP A 419 14.64 42.72 48.88
N ILE A 420 14.18 41.57 48.40
CA ILE A 420 14.36 41.15 46.99
C ILE A 420 13.72 42.17 46.04
N LYS A 421 12.50 42.62 46.34
CA LYS A 421 11.78 43.61 45.52
C LYS A 421 12.48 44.97 45.49
N SER A 422 12.93 45.47 46.64
CA SER A 422 13.60 46.76 46.73
C SER A 422 14.94 46.77 45.96
N ARG A 423 15.71 45.68 46.00
CA ARG A 423 16.94 45.54 45.19
C ARG A 423 16.67 45.63 43.69
N ARG A 424 15.59 45.01 43.20
CA ARG A 424 15.20 45.10 41.78
C ARG A 424 14.71 46.48 41.37
N GLU A 425 14.11 47.25 42.28
CA GLU A 425 13.71 48.63 42.00
C GLU A 425 14.92 49.57 41.88
N VAL A 426 16.03 49.25 42.55
CA VAL A 426 17.28 50.02 42.47
C VAL A 426 18.11 49.66 41.23
N GLU A 427 17.99 48.43 40.72
CA GLU A 427 18.70 47.96 39.52
C GLU A 427 18.02 48.34 38.18
N LYS A 428 16.78 48.84 38.23
CA LYS A 428 16.04 49.36 37.07
C LYS A 428 16.19 50.87 36.96
#